data_AF-A0AAW3TWZ6-F1
#
_entry.id   AF-A0AAW3TWZ6-F1
#
_cell.length_a   1.000
_cell.length_b   1.000
_cell.length_c   1.000
_cell.angle_alpha   90.00
_cell.angle_beta   90.00
_cell.angle_gamma   90.00
#
_symmetry.space_group_name_H-M   'P 1'
#
loop_
_entity.id
_entity.type
_entity.pdbx_description
1 polymer ?
#
loop_
_entity_poly.entity_id
_entity_poly.type
_entity_poly.pdbx_seq_one_letter_code
_entity_poly.pdbx_strand_id
1 'polypeptide(L)'
;MASTFARRLAAPTAPARAQQLELFDLPTATAPAYGMAVPPWCGLAAWHRELDRQSAIMRPRTPLYHRFEATARQLTRERIRASRDVAAIARLVIRLSAARYPTGDLHGLERVWSRAELGTLIVEATNRRTLLGLGRDAPRTKGPALDPRRLPADRLDYLIQTHRDIALVDALRIERERRHRQG
;
A
#
# COMPACT_ATOMS: atom_id res chain seq x y z
N MET A 1 70.42 -10.34 -36.72
CA MET A 1 69.04 -10.15 -37.22
C MET A 1 68.18 -11.30 -36.74
N ALA A 2 67.01 -10.96 -36.19
CA ALA A 2 65.80 -11.74 -35.90
C ALA A 2 65.92 -13.28 -35.81
N SER A 3 65.72 -13.88 -34.64
CA SER A 3 64.42 -14.20 -34.03
C SER A 3 63.88 -15.56 -34.51
N THR A 4 63.68 -16.50 -33.57
CA THR A 4 62.36 -16.98 -33.12
C THR A 4 62.44 -18.42 -32.61
N PHE A 5 62.30 -18.54 -31.29
CA PHE A 5 62.01 -19.75 -30.54
C PHE A 5 60.62 -20.30 -30.91
N ALA A 6 60.50 -21.61 -31.14
CA ALA A 6 59.22 -22.31 -31.10
C ALA A 6 59.41 -23.73 -30.55
N ARG A 7 59.47 -23.86 -29.22
CA ARG A 7 59.39 -25.15 -28.53
C ARG A 7 57.97 -25.33 -28.00
N ARG A 8 57.16 -26.12 -28.71
CA ARG A 8 55.88 -26.65 -28.22
C ARG A 8 56.14 -27.45 -26.95
N LEU A 9 55.45 -27.12 -25.86
CA LEU A 9 55.35 -27.97 -24.68
C LEU A 9 53.87 -28.30 -24.44
N ALA A 10 53.66 -29.59 -24.25
CA ALA A 10 52.39 -30.28 -24.14
C ALA A 10 51.58 -29.86 -22.91
N ALA A 11 50.26 -29.85 -23.07
CA ALA A 11 49.30 -29.71 -21.98
C ALA A 11 49.25 -31.01 -21.15
N PRO A 12 49.21 -30.95 -19.81
CA PRO A 12 48.93 -32.11 -18.99
C PRO A 12 47.41 -32.31 -18.84
N THR A 13 46.97 -33.51 -19.21
CA THR A 13 45.65 -34.09 -18.93
C THR A 13 45.56 -34.53 -17.47
N ALA A 14 44.49 -34.13 -16.76
CA ALA A 14 43.83 -34.88 -15.66
C ALA A 14 42.68 -34.05 -15.05
N PRO A 15 41.71 -34.66 -14.32
CA PRO A 15 40.98 -35.90 -14.62
C PRO A 15 39.45 -35.73 -14.47
N ALA A 16 38.71 -36.73 -14.96
CA ALA A 16 37.30 -36.94 -14.69
C ALA A 16 37.04 -37.35 -13.22
N ARG A 17 36.27 -36.55 -12.49
CA ARG A 17 35.49 -36.88 -11.26
C ARG A 17 34.79 -35.58 -10.86
N ALA A 18 33.49 -35.47 -10.67
CA ALA A 18 32.44 -36.46 -10.54
C ALA A 18 31.13 -35.83 -11.03
N GLN A 19 30.38 -36.60 -11.82
CA GLN A 19 28.93 -36.47 -11.87
C GLN A 19 28.39 -36.77 -10.48
N GLN A 20 27.49 -35.92 -9.98
CA GLN A 20 26.42 -36.15 -9.01
C GLN A 20 26.28 -34.94 -8.10
N LEU A 21 25.36 -34.05 -8.48
CA LEU A 21 24.30 -33.49 -7.62
C LEU A 21 23.31 -32.78 -8.56
N GLU A 22 22.65 -33.58 -9.38
CA GLU A 22 21.30 -33.30 -9.87
C GLU A 22 20.36 -33.30 -8.66
N LEU A 23 20.21 -32.16 -7.99
CA LEU A 23 19.08 -31.90 -7.11
C LEU A 23 18.98 -30.41 -6.86
N PHE A 24 18.14 -29.76 -7.66
CA PHE A 24 17.48 -28.45 -7.52
C PHE A 24 17.52 -27.73 -8.86
N ASP A 25 16.53 -28.03 -9.71
CA ASP A 25 16.00 -27.10 -10.71
C ASP A 25 15.54 -25.83 -9.99
N LEU A 26 16.48 -24.97 -9.61
CA LEU A 26 16.18 -23.58 -9.37
C LEU A 26 15.98 -22.97 -10.76
N PRO A 27 14.82 -22.38 -11.08
CA PRO A 27 14.69 -21.65 -12.33
C PRO A 27 15.79 -20.59 -12.31
N THR A 28 16.70 -20.68 -13.28
CA THR A 28 17.66 -19.63 -13.60
C THR A 28 16.84 -18.40 -13.93
N ALA A 29 16.50 -17.63 -12.90
CA ALA A 29 15.93 -16.31 -13.05
C ALA A 29 17.00 -15.53 -13.79
N THR A 30 16.77 -15.35 -15.09
CA THR A 30 17.52 -14.45 -15.95
C THR A 30 17.68 -13.16 -15.18
N ALA A 31 18.89 -12.89 -14.69
CA ALA A 31 19.19 -11.68 -13.96
C ALA A 31 18.78 -10.52 -14.86
N PRO A 32 17.73 -9.74 -14.51
CA PRO A 32 17.30 -8.68 -15.38
C PRO A 32 18.43 -7.65 -15.46
N ALA A 33 18.74 -7.23 -16.68
CA ALA A 33 19.76 -6.23 -16.98
C ALA A 33 19.75 -5.13 -15.91
N TYR A 34 20.87 -5.04 -15.19
CA TYR A 34 21.07 -4.18 -14.03
C TYR A 34 20.59 -2.75 -14.34
N GLY A 35 19.45 -2.36 -13.74
CA GLY A 35 18.96 -0.96 -13.77
C GLY A 35 17.49 -0.74 -14.14
N MET A 36 16.81 -1.71 -14.75
CA MET A 36 15.44 -1.52 -15.25
C MET A 36 14.36 -2.41 -14.61
N ALA A 37 14.74 -3.39 -13.78
CA ALA A 37 13.80 -4.25 -13.10
C ALA A 37 13.03 -3.50 -12.01
N VAL A 38 11.71 -3.68 -11.98
CA VAL A 38 10.87 -3.25 -10.87
C VAL A 38 10.98 -4.29 -9.77
N PRO A 39 11.48 -3.95 -8.57
CA PRO A 39 11.59 -4.93 -7.48
C PRO A 39 10.20 -5.44 -7.06
N PRO A 40 10.09 -6.69 -6.57
CA PRO A 40 8.82 -7.22 -6.10
C PRO A 40 8.32 -6.46 -4.87
N TRP A 41 7.01 -6.49 -4.66
CA TRP A 41 6.38 -5.87 -3.50
C TRP A 41 6.83 -6.57 -2.21
N CYS A 42 7.46 -5.83 -1.32
CA CYS A 42 7.98 -6.30 -0.03
C CYS A 42 7.45 -5.45 1.15
N GLY A 43 6.27 -4.85 0.96
CA GLY A 43 5.61 -4.03 1.96
C GLY A 43 5.80 -2.52 1.76
N LEU A 44 5.01 -1.75 2.50
CA LEU A 44 4.85 -0.32 2.25
C LEU A 44 6.11 0.50 2.56
N ALA A 45 6.84 0.15 3.63
CA ALA A 45 8.09 0.82 3.97
C ALA A 45 9.20 0.59 2.92
N ALA A 46 9.24 -0.58 2.30
CA ALA A 46 10.21 -0.90 1.25
C ALA A 46 9.82 -0.23 -0.07
N TRP A 47 8.53 -0.23 -0.41
CA TRP A 47 7.99 0.52 -1.54
C TRP A 47 8.31 2.01 -1.46
N HIS A 48 8.13 2.61 -0.29
CA HIS A 48 8.49 4.00 -0.04
C HIS A 48 9.97 4.29 -0.29
N ARG A 49 10.86 3.45 0.25
CA ARG A 49 12.31 3.56 0.04
C ARG A 49 12.69 3.41 -1.43
N GLU A 50 12.02 2.52 -2.16
CA GLU A 50 12.23 2.36 -3.59
C GLU A 50 11.85 3.61 -4.37
N LEU A 51 10.67 4.18 -4.10
CA LEU A 51 10.26 5.43 -4.75
C LEU A 51 11.22 6.57 -4.45
N ASP A 52 11.63 6.74 -3.18
CA ASP A 52 12.58 7.79 -2.79
C ASP A 52 13.92 7.64 -3.53
N ARG A 53 14.43 6.40 -3.60
CA ARG A 53 15.68 6.10 -4.30
C ARG A 53 15.56 6.41 -5.79
N GLN A 54 14.45 6.04 -6.42
CA GLN A 54 14.23 6.30 -7.84
C GLN A 54 14.09 7.82 -8.09
N SER A 55 13.31 8.55 -7.27
CA SER A 55 13.20 10.01 -7.40
C SER A 55 14.55 10.72 -7.29
N ALA A 56 15.45 10.26 -6.40
CA ALA A 56 16.75 10.88 -6.21
C ALA A 56 17.68 10.78 -7.43
N ILE A 57 17.45 9.80 -8.31
CA ILE A 57 18.25 9.56 -9.53
C ILE A 57 17.54 10.00 -10.81
N MET A 58 16.29 10.47 -10.72
CA MET A 58 15.50 10.83 -11.89
C MET A 58 16.11 12.05 -12.60
N ARG A 59 16.39 11.87 -13.89
CA ARG A 59 16.80 12.87 -14.89
C ARG A 59 15.84 12.73 -16.08
N PRO A 60 15.79 13.67 -17.03
CA PRO A 60 14.94 13.56 -18.22
C PRO A 60 15.39 12.38 -19.12
N ARG A 61 14.99 11.17 -18.73
CA ARG A 61 15.23 9.89 -19.40
C ARG A 61 13.97 9.05 -19.26
N THR A 62 13.28 8.83 -20.38
CA THR A 62 12.01 8.09 -20.48
C THR A 62 11.99 6.74 -19.75
N PRO A 63 13.05 5.90 -19.80
CA PRO A 63 13.02 4.59 -19.13
C PRO A 63 12.88 4.66 -17.61
N LEU A 64 13.50 5.65 -16.97
CA LEU A 64 13.42 5.80 -15.50
C LEU A 64 12.02 6.19 -15.05
N TYR A 65 11.31 6.99 -15.84
CA TYR A 65 9.91 7.32 -15.58
C TYR A 65 8.99 6.11 -15.71
N HIS A 66 9.19 5.25 -16.70
CA HIS A 66 8.42 4.01 -16.81
C HIS A 66 8.66 3.06 -15.63
N ARG A 67 9.92 2.91 -15.19
CA ARG A 67 10.22 2.11 -13.99
C ARG A 67 9.60 2.71 -12.73
N PHE A 68 9.65 4.04 -12.60
CA PHE A 68 9.03 4.75 -11.50
C PHE A 68 7.52 4.57 -11.48
N GLU A 69 6.87 4.77 -12.62
CA GLU A 69 5.44 4.53 -12.76
C GLU A 69 5.07 3.08 -12.42
N ALA A 70 5.80 2.11 -12.95
CA ALA A 70 5.54 0.70 -12.67
C ALA A 70 5.73 0.35 -11.18
N THR A 71 6.73 0.95 -10.52
CA THR A 71 6.95 0.82 -9.07
C THR A 71 5.79 1.46 -8.30
N ALA A 72 5.39 2.67 -8.68
CA ALA A 72 4.30 3.38 -8.04
C ALA A 72 2.97 2.60 -8.17
N ARG A 73 2.68 2.07 -9.37
CA ARG A 73 1.50 1.22 -9.65
C ARG A 73 1.45 -0.10 -8.88
N GLN A 74 2.54 -0.52 -8.24
CA GLN A 74 2.48 -1.64 -7.29
C GLN A 74 1.61 -1.33 -6.07
N LEU A 75 1.36 -0.06 -5.76
CA LEU A 75 0.45 0.31 -4.70
C LEU A 75 -0.99 0.04 -5.13
N THR A 76 -1.64 -0.92 -4.48
CA THR A 76 -3.07 -1.22 -4.67
C THR A 76 -3.85 -1.05 -3.38
N ARG A 77 -5.17 -0.90 -3.49
CA ARG A 77 -6.08 -0.81 -2.33
C ARG A 77 -5.97 -2.03 -1.40
N GLU A 78 -5.79 -3.22 -1.96
CA GLU A 78 -5.65 -4.47 -1.20
C GLU A 78 -4.36 -4.46 -0.37
N ARG A 79 -3.26 -4.00 -0.97
CA ARG A 79 -1.96 -3.88 -0.29
C ARG A 79 -1.98 -2.83 0.82
N ILE A 80 -2.72 -1.74 0.63
CA ILE A 80 -2.96 -0.74 1.68
C ILE A 80 -3.74 -1.37 2.84
N ARG A 81 -4.85 -2.06 2.55
CA ARG A 81 -5.69 -2.72 3.57
C ARG A 81 -4.92 -3.78 4.37
N ALA A 82 -4.04 -4.53 3.73
CA ALA A 82 -3.24 -5.57 4.37
C ALA A 82 -2.08 -5.03 5.21
N SER A 83 -1.66 -3.77 5.01
CA SER A 83 -0.52 -3.20 5.73
C SER A 83 -0.80 -3.04 7.22
N ARG A 84 0.16 -3.42 8.07
CA ARG A 84 0.12 -3.21 9.53
C ARG A 84 1.08 -2.13 10.03
N ASP A 85 1.89 -1.58 9.12
CA ASP A 85 2.88 -0.56 9.44
C ASP A 85 2.21 0.82 9.54
N VAL A 86 1.99 1.27 10.78
CA VAL A 86 1.34 2.55 11.09
C VAL A 86 2.12 3.73 10.54
N ALA A 87 3.45 3.72 10.69
CA ALA A 87 4.32 4.82 10.26
C ALA A 87 4.35 4.92 8.73
N ALA A 88 4.47 3.78 8.04
CA ALA A 88 4.43 3.76 6.58
C ALA A 88 3.05 4.19 6.04
N ILE A 89 1.95 3.79 6.68
CA ILE A 89 0.61 4.23 6.27
C ILE A 89 0.41 5.74 6.48
N ALA A 90 0.89 6.29 7.59
CA ALA A 90 0.84 7.74 7.83
C ALA A 90 1.63 8.50 6.75
N ARG A 91 2.82 8.02 6.40
CA ARG A 91 3.65 8.57 5.32
C ARG A 91 2.97 8.46 3.96
N LEU A 92 2.27 7.36 3.70
CA LEU A 92 1.54 7.16 2.46
C LEU A 92 0.43 8.20 2.27
N VAL A 93 -0.36 8.49 3.31
CA VAL A 93 -1.43 9.51 3.25
C VAL A 93 -0.86 10.87 2.84
N ILE A 94 0.28 11.27 3.43
CA ILE A 94 0.95 12.54 3.11
C ILE A 94 1.38 12.55 1.65
N ARG A 95 2.05 11.48 1.18
CA ARG A 95 2.55 11.38 -0.20
C ARG A 95 1.42 11.42 -1.23
N LEU A 96 0.35 10.67 -1.03
CA LEU A 96 -0.78 10.65 -1.96
C LEU A 96 -1.52 12.00 -1.98
N SER A 97 -1.60 12.67 -0.83
CA SER A 97 -2.16 14.02 -0.73
C SER A 97 -1.32 15.04 -1.49
N ALA A 98 0.02 14.95 -1.38
CA ALA A 98 0.94 15.79 -2.15
C ALA A 98 0.80 15.53 -3.66
N ALA A 99 0.64 14.26 -4.09
CA ALA A 99 0.39 13.92 -5.49
C ALA A 99 -0.94 14.49 -6.03
N ARG A 100 -1.96 14.65 -5.16
CA ARG A 100 -3.26 15.22 -5.53
C ARG A 100 -3.21 16.74 -5.67
N TYR A 101 -2.37 17.40 -4.87
CA TYR A 101 -2.17 18.84 -4.85
C TYR A 101 -0.68 19.15 -5.00
N PRO A 102 -0.13 19.01 -6.22
CA PRO A 102 1.31 19.16 -6.44
C PRO A 102 1.72 20.62 -6.22
N THR A 103 2.52 20.85 -5.19
CA THR A 103 3.12 22.17 -4.87
C THR A 103 4.61 22.25 -5.24
N GLY A 104 5.16 21.20 -5.83
CA GLY A 104 6.57 21.09 -6.22
C GLY A 104 6.80 19.92 -7.17
N ASP A 105 8.07 19.65 -7.49
CA ASP A 105 8.44 18.51 -8.33
C ASP A 105 8.25 17.20 -7.54
N LEU A 106 7.30 16.38 -7.99
CA LEU A 106 7.06 15.03 -7.47
C LEU A 106 7.57 13.96 -8.43
N HIS A 107 8.43 14.35 -9.38
CA HIS A 107 9.06 13.50 -10.37
C HIS A 107 8.04 12.68 -11.17
N GLY A 108 6.88 13.26 -11.49
CA GLY A 108 5.83 12.63 -12.28
C GLY A 108 4.89 11.73 -11.48
N LEU A 109 5.02 11.66 -10.14
CA LEU A 109 4.11 10.89 -9.28
C LEU A 109 2.65 11.36 -9.41
N GLU A 110 2.43 12.66 -9.65
CA GLU A 110 1.11 13.26 -9.86
C GLU A 110 0.40 12.75 -11.12
N ARG A 111 1.13 12.10 -12.04
CA ARG A 111 0.62 11.58 -13.31
C ARG A 111 0.42 10.07 -13.33
N VAL A 112 0.88 9.36 -12.30
CA VAL A 112 0.85 7.88 -12.24
C VAL A 112 -0.59 7.36 -12.19
N TRP A 113 -1.45 8.06 -11.48
CA TRP A 113 -2.85 7.67 -11.28
C TRP A 113 -3.78 8.73 -11.81
N SER A 114 -4.95 8.31 -12.30
CA SER A 114 -6.06 9.23 -12.51
C SER A 114 -6.52 9.85 -11.18
N ARG A 115 -7.21 10.98 -11.24
CA ARG A 115 -7.75 11.66 -10.06
C ARG A 115 -8.69 10.77 -9.24
N ALA A 116 -9.46 9.90 -9.90
CA ALA A 116 -10.39 8.98 -9.26
C ALA A 116 -9.66 7.83 -8.53
N GLU A 117 -8.65 7.24 -9.17
CA GLU A 117 -7.80 6.21 -8.56
C GLU A 117 -7.04 6.78 -7.36
N LEU A 118 -6.43 7.96 -7.52
CA LEU A 118 -5.72 8.63 -6.44
C LEU A 118 -6.65 8.94 -5.26
N GLY A 119 -7.86 9.42 -5.53
CA GLY A 119 -8.89 9.61 -4.50
C GLY A 119 -9.21 8.33 -3.74
N THR A 120 -9.34 7.20 -4.45
CA THR A 120 -9.58 5.89 -3.85
C THR A 120 -8.42 5.47 -2.95
N LEU A 121 -7.18 5.59 -3.42
CA LEU A 121 -6.00 5.24 -2.64
C LEU A 121 -5.86 6.10 -1.37
N ILE A 122 -6.17 7.40 -1.45
CA ILE A 122 -6.16 8.30 -0.28
C ILE A 122 -7.20 7.87 0.75
N VAL A 123 -8.42 7.55 0.31
CA VAL A 123 -9.50 7.10 1.21
C VAL A 123 -9.10 5.80 1.90
N GLU A 124 -8.58 4.83 1.17
CA GLU A 124 -8.14 3.55 1.72
C GLU A 124 -6.97 3.72 2.72
N ALA A 125 -5.98 4.56 2.38
CA ALA A 125 -4.86 4.84 3.27
C ALA A 125 -5.32 5.55 4.55
N THR A 126 -6.25 6.50 4.43
CA THR A 126 -6.81 7.24 5.57
C THR A 126 -7.65 6.32 6.46
N ASN A 127 -8.50 5.48 5.87
CA ASN A 127 -9.29 4.49 6.59
C ASN A 127 -8.38 3.51 7.32
N ARG A 128 -7.33 3.00 6.66
CA ARG A 128 -6.38 2.09 7.30
C ARG A 128 -5.64 2.77 8.45
N ARG A 129 -5.20 4.01 8.29
CA ARG A 129 -4.57 4.81 9.36
C ARG A 129 -5.48 4.92 10.57
N THR A 130 -6.76 5.26 10.35
CA THR A 130 -7.76 5.39 11.40
C THR A 130 -8.01 4.06 12.11
N LEU A 131 -8.16 2.96 11.37
CA LEU A 131 -8.35 1.63 11.97
C LEU A 131 -7.17 1.21 12.85
N LEU A 132 -5.94 1.36 12.34
CA LEU A 132 -4.73 1.06 13.10
C LEU A 132 -4.60 1.95 14.33
N GLY A 133 -4.92 3.24 14.22
CA GLY A 133 -4.94 4.16 15.37
C GLY A 133 -5.99 3.82 16.43
N LEU A 134 -7.07 3.13 16.05
CA LEU A 134 -8.07 2.58 16.97
C LEU A 134 -7.73 1.18 17.48
N GLY A 135 -6.56 0.62 17.12
CA GLY A 135 -6.18 -0.75 17.46
C GLY A 135 -7.02 -1.82 16.78
N ARG A 136 -7.63 -1.51 15.61
CA ARG A 136 -8.52 -2.41 14.88
C ARG A 136 -7.91 -2.83 13.55
N ASP A 137 -8.08 -4.10 13.21
CA ASP A 137 -7.68 -4.62 11.90
C ASP A 137 -8.77 -4.49 10.83
N ALA A 138 -10.04 -4.36 11.23
CA ALA A 138 -11.17 -4.25 10.33
C ALA A 138 -12.18 -3.19 10.80
N PRO A 139 -12.95 -2.58 9.89
CA PRO A 139 -14.10 -1.75 10.25
C PRO A 139 -15.06 -2.52 11.14
N ARG A 140 -15.70 -1.82 12.08
CA ARG A 140 -16.79 -2.42 12.86
C ARG A 140 -17.93 -2.73 11.90
N THR A 141 -18.38 -3.97 11.86
CA THR A 141 -19.63 -4.33 11.16
C THR A 141 -20.74 -3.44 11.69
N LYS A 142 -21.38 -2.69 10.79
CA LYS A 142 -22.51 -1.84 11.19
C LYS A 142 -23.58 -2.79 11.74
N GLY A 143 -23.95 -2.60 13.01
CA GLY A 143 -25.01 -3.38 13.63
C GLY A 143 -26.36 -3.10 12.96
N PRO A 144 -27.42 -3.82 13.36
CA PRO A 144 -28.77 -3.48 12.92
C PRO A 144 -29.05 -2.00 13.15
N ALA A 145 -29.89 -1.40 12.30
CA ALA A 145 -30.34 -0.04 12.50
C ALA A 145 -30.82 0.13 13.95
N LEU A 146 -30.48 1.26 14.57
CA LEU A 146 -30.93 1.57 15.92
C LEU A 146 -32.45 1.53 15.93
N ASP A 147 -33.04 0.63 16.72
CA ASP A 147 -34.48 0.56 16.92
C ASP A 147 -34.85 1.32 18.20
N PRO A 148 -35.48 2.51 18.10
CA PRO A 148 -35.90 3.31 19.25
C PRO A 148 -36.77 2.53 20.24
N ARG A 149 -37.56 1.55 19.75
CA ARG A 149 -38.51 0.78 20.58
C ARG A 149 -37.81 -0.20 21.53
N ARG A 150 -36.57 -0.59 21.19
CA ARG A 150 -35.75 -1.53 21.97
C ARG A 150 -34.81 -0.84 22.95
N LEU A 151 -34.78 0.50 22.98
CA LEU A 151 -33.91 1.25 23.87
C LEU A 151 -34.47 1.29 25.30
N PRO A 152 -33.62 1.07 26.33
CA PRO A 152 -33.93 1.43 27.71
C PRO A 152 -34.29 2.92 27.86
N ALA A 153 -35.15 3.26 28.81
CA ALA A 153 -35.66 4.64 28.98
C ALA A 153 -34.55 5.66 29.26
N ASP A 154 -33.61 5.31 30.13
CA ASP A 154 -32.41 6.09 30.46
C ASP A 154 -31.53 6.36 29.21
N ARG A 155 -31.37 5.35 28.34
CA ARG A 155 -30.62 5.48 27.08
C ARG A 155 -31.37 6.29 26.04
N LEU A 156 -32.70 6.22 26.02
CA LEU A 156 -33.55 7.04 25.14
C LEU A 156 -33.37 8.52 25.46
N ASP A 157 -33.47 8.90 26.74
CA ASP A 157 -33.31 10.28 27.18
C ASP A 157 -31.88 10.80 26.96
N TYR A 158 -30.87 9.99 27.27
CA TYR A 158 -29.48 10.35 27.01
C TYR A 158 -29.21 10.61 25.52
N LEU A 159 -29.76 9.80 24.62
CA LEU A 159 -29.59 9.97 23.19
C LEU A 159 -30.33 11.20 22.66
N ILE A 160 -31.52 11.50 23.18
CA ILE A 160 -32.25 12.74 22.83
C ILE A 160 -31.41 13.98 23.18
N GLN A 161 -30.67 13.94 24.29
CA GLN A 161 -29.87 15.09 24.76
C GLN A 161 -28.52 15.24 24.05
N THR A 162 -27.88 14.14 23.65
CA THR A 162 -26.47 14.15 23.21
C THR A 162 -26.27 13.91 21.72
N HIS A 163 -27.28 13.40 21.00
CA HIS A 163 -27.11 12.99 19.61
C HIS A 163 -27.17 14.18 18.64
N ARG A 164 -26.30 14.18 17.62
CA ARG A 164 -26.17 15.29 16.65
C ARG A 164 -27.15 15.22 15.49
N ASP A 165 -27.69 14.04 15.21
CA ASP A 165 -28.64 13.80 14.12
C ASP A 165 -30.06 14.17 14.57
N ILE A 166 -30.60 15.27 14.01
CA ILE A 166 -31.92 15.81 14.34
C ILE A 166 -33.03 14.83 13.96
N ALA A 167 -32.93 14.18 12.79
CA ALA A 167 -33.95 13.23 12.34
C ALA A 167 -34.04 12.02 13.28
N LEU A 168 -32.90 11.58 13.81
CA LEU A 168 -32.88 10.54 14.82
C LEU A 168 -33.47 11.02 16.16
N VAL A 169 -33.13 12.24 16.60
CA VAL A 169 -33.67 12.81 17.84
C VAL A 169 -35.20 12.92 17.79
N ASP A 170 -35.77 13.33 16.66
CA ASP A 170 -37.22 13.42 16.50
C ASP A 170 -37.89 12.04 16.57
N ALA A 171 -37.29 11.02 15.93
CA ALA A 171 -37.77 9.64 16.05
C ALA A 171 -37.73 9.12 17.50
N LEU A 172 -36.68 9.47 18.25
CA LEU A 172 -36.55 9.10 19.67
C LEU A 172 -37.57 9.83 20.56
N ARG A 173 -37.87 11.11 20.26
CA ARG A 173 -38.89 11.90 20.97
C ARG A 173 -40.29 11.34 20.75
N ILE A 174 -40.63 10.98 19.51
CA ILE A 174 -41.91 10.34 19.18
C ILE A 174 -42.07 9.03 19.96
N GLU A 175 -41.01 8.22 20.04
CA GLU A 175 -41.03 6.99 20.82
C GLU A 175 -41.17 7.25 22.33
N ARG A 176 -40.52 8.29 22.87
CA ARG A 176 -40.69 8.69 24.28
C ARG A 176 -42.13 9.08 24.58
N GLU A 177 -42.74 9.91 23.74
CA GLU A 177 -44.15 10.29 23.89
C GLU A 177 -45.09 9.09 23.79
N ARG A 178 -44.81 8.14 22.88
CA ARG A 178 -45.58 6.90 22.76
C ARG A 178 -45.57 6.12 24.08
N ARG A 179 -44.40 6.00 24.72
CA ARG A 179 -44.27 5.30 26.02
C ARG A 179 -44.99 6.03 27.16
N HIS A 180 -44.93 7.36 27.19
CA HIS A 180 -45.68 8.15 28.18
C HIS A 180 -47.20 8.03 28.04
N ARG A 181 -47.73 7.76 26.85
CA ARG A 181 -49.17 7.54 26.63
C ARG A 181 -49.62 6.11 26.91
N GLN A 182 -48.68 5.16 27.04
CA GLN A 182 -48.94 3.72 27.19
C GLN A 182 -48.71 3.19 28.61
N GLY A 183 -47.99 3.95 29.45
CA GLY A 183 -47.87 3.71 30.89
C GLY A 183 -48.78 4.65 31.67
#